data_AF-Q82TH0-F1
#
_entry.id   AF-Q82TH0-F1
#
_cell.length_a   1.000
_cell.length_b   1.000
_cell.length_c   1.000
_cell.angle_alpha   90.00
_cell.angle_beta   90.00
_cell.angle_gamma   90.00
#
_symmetry.space_group_name_H-M   'P 1'
#
loop_
_entity.id
_entity.type
_entity.pdbx_description
1 polymer ?
#
loop_
_entity_poly.entity_id
_entity_poly.type
_entity_poly.pdbx_seq_one_letter_code
_entity_poly.pdbx_strand_id
1 'polypeptide(L)'
;MSEQVYSGVDQDEDGGLTPLGRIVIDAWVFGILPESEMCTGWSMSQMQNLYEEVYAAWGPYAHLPSRLPPELQQRHSFFYSQRITVAKNNGWDTDLSDES
;
A
#
# COMPACT_ATOMS: atom_id res chain seq x y z
N MET A 1 24.88 1.34 -14.01
CA MET A 1 23.51 1.88 -14.05
C MET A 1 22.97 1.69 -12.66
N SER A 2 22.59 2.75 -11.95
CA SER A 2 22.00 2.64 -10.62
C SER A 2 20.64 1.97 -10.75
N GLU A 3 20.51 0.73 -10.28
CA GLU A 3 19.21 0.09 -10.12
C GLU A 3 18.38 0.97 -9.19
N GLN A 4 17.27 1.49 -9.70
CA GLN A 4 16.30 2.18 -8.87
C GLN A 4 15.65 1.12 -7.99
N VAL A 5 15.97 1.18 -6.70
CA VAL A 5 15.37 0.33 -5.69
C VAL A 5 14.32 1.12 -4.94
N TYR A 6 13.24 0.45 -4.58
CA TYR A 6 12.21 1.00 -3.74
C TYR A 6 12.77 1.22 -2.34
N SER A 7 12.63 2.44 -1.81
CA SER A 7 13.08 2.79 -0.45
C SER A 7 12.26 2.05 0.63
N GLY A 8 11.11 1.50 0.26
CA GLY A 8 10.19 0.78 1.14
C GLY A 8 9.04 1.68 1.56
N VAL A 9 7.90 1.07 1.88
CA VAL A 9 6.63 1.78 2.18
C VAL A 9 6.75 2.76 3.35
N ASP A 10 7.71 2.56 4.25
CA ASP A 10 7.93 3.46 5.39
C ASP A 10 8.80 4.67 5.07
N GLN A 11 9.64 4.57 4.04
CA GLN A 11 10.55 5.62 3.54
C GLN A 11 10.11 6.15 2.18
N ASP A 12 8.89 5.83 1.78
CA ASP A 12 8.28 6.24 0.54
C ASP A 12 7.82 7.70 0.64
N GLU A 13 7.78 8.38 -0.50
CA GLU A 13 7.12 9.69 -0.59
C GLU A 13 5.66 9.57 -0.10
N ASP A 14 5.07 10.63 0.45
CA ASP A 14 3.72 10.58 1.06
C ASP A 14 3.54 9.53 2.19
N GLY A 15 4.65 9.05 2.79
CA GLY A 15 4.61 8.09 3.88
C GLY A 15 4.02 6.73 3.52
N GLY A 16 4.25 6.25 2.29
CA GLY A 16 3.82 4.91 1.86
C GLY A 16 2.49 4.88 1.13
N LEU A 17 1.99 6.05 0.71
CA LEU A 17 0.71 6.17 0.02
C LEU A 17 0.86 6.52 -1.47
N THR A 18 2.07 6.47 -2.01
CA THR A 18 2.31 6.48 -3.47
C THR A 18 1.67 5.26 -4.14
N PRO A 19 1.58 5.21 -5.48
CA PRO A 19 1.11 4.03 -6.19
C PRO A 19 1.86 2.74 -5.80
N LEU A 20 3.17 2.82 -5.54
CA LEU A 20 3.98 1.69 -5.10
C LEU A 20 3.67 1.29 -3.66
N GLY A 21 3.56 2.27 -2.75
CA GLY A 21 3.21 2.01 -1.35
C GLY A 21 1.83 1.38 -1.19
N ARG A 22 0.83 1.83 -1.98
CA ARG A 22 -0.51 1.24 -1.99
C ARG A 22 -0.52 -0.23 -2.40
N ILE A 23 0.32 -0.62 -3.35
CA ILE A 23 0.46 -2.03 -3.75
C ILE A 23 0.96 -2.89 -2.58
N VAL A 24 1.93 -2.38 -1.81
CA VAL A 24 2.42 -3.06 -0.60
C VAL A 24 1.32 -3.20 0.44
N ILE A 25 0.54 -2.13 0.67
CA ILE A 25 -0.59 -2.16 1.61
C ILE A 25 -1.65 -3.18 1.15
N ASP A 26 -2.03 -3.17 -0.12
CA ASP A 26 -2.98 -4.12 -0.69
C ASP A 26 -2.46 -5.56 -0.58
N ALA A 27 -1.16 -5.79 -0.80
CA ALA A 27 -0.54 -7.09 -0.59
C ALA A 27 -0.69 -7.60 0.84
N TRP A 28 -0.59 -6.72 1.85
CA TRP A 28 -0.87 -7.08 3.25
C TRP A 28 -2.35 -7.38 3.48
N VAL A 29 -3.25 -6.64 2.84
CA VAL A 29 -4.71 -6.88 2.91
C VAL A 29 -5.05 -8.28 2.41
N PHE A 30 -4.52 -8.67 1.25
CA PHE A 30 -4.73 -10.00 0.67
C PHE A 30 -3.88 -11.09 1.32
N GLY A 31 -2.95 -10.73 2.21
CA GLY A 31 -2.02 -11.68 2.84
C GLY A 31 -1.00 -12.27 1.87
N ILE A 32 -0.72 -11.59 0.76
CA ILE A 32 0.36 -11.92 -0.18
C ILE A 32 1.71 -11.64 0.50
N LEU A 33 1.79 -10.50 1.19
CA LEU A 33 2.94 -10.12 2.00
C LEU A 33 2.57 -10.08 3.49
N PRO A 34 3.51 -10.40 4.38
CA PRO A 34 3.32 -10.15 5.80
C PRO A 34 3.39 -8.65 6.07
N GLU A 35 2.61 -8.18 7.03
CA GLU A 35 2.55 -6.77 7.46
C GLU A 35 3.88 -6.20 7.96
N SER A 36 4.86 -7.06 8.28
CA SER A 36 6.22 -6.69 8.64
C SER A 36 7.13 -6.42 7.44
N GLU A 37 6.75 -6.87 6.23
CA GLU A 37 7.56 -6.70 5.02
C GLU A 37 7.31 -5.32 4.42
N MET A 38 8.29 -4.42 4.57
CA MET A 38 8.21 -3.04 4.07
C MET A 38 8.70 -2.87 2.63
N CYS A 39 9.17 -3.95 1.99
CA CYS A 39 9.77 -3.96 0.65
C CYS A 39 10.96 -3.00 0.49
N THR A 40 11.68 -2.71 1.57
CA THR A 40 12.86 -1.83 1.55
C THR A 40 14.00 -2.48 0.77
N GLY A 41 14.52 -1.76 -0.23
CA GLY A 41 15.59 -2.22 -1.10
C GLY A 41 15.12 -3.15 -2.23
N TRP A 42 13.81 -3.29 -2.45
CA TRP A 42 13.29 -4.09 -3.55
C TRP A 42 13.58 -3.45 -4.90
N SER A 43 13.93 -4.25 -5.89
CA SER A 43 14.09 -3.77 -7.27
C SER A 43 12.72 -3.45 -7.90
N MET A 44 12.70 -2.58 -8.91
CA MET A 44 11.47 -2.31 -9.67
C MET A 44 10.84 -3.58 -10.25
N SER A 45 11.63 -4.59 -10.60
CA SER A 45 11.14 -5.88 -11.07
C SER A 45 10.39 -6.66 -9.97
N GLN A 46 10.88 -6.63 -8.72
CA GLN A 46 10.17 -7.25 -7.60
C GLN A 46 8.86 -6.52 -7.30
N MET A 47 8.87 -5.18 -7.34
CA MET A 47 7.65 -4.38 -7.20
C MET A 47 6.64 -4.67 -8.30
N GLN A 48 7.11 -4.87 -9.54
CA GLN A 48 6.26 -5.24 -10.67
C GLN A 48 5.61 -6.61 -10.48
N ASN A 49 6.36 -7.60 -10.00
CA ASN A 49 5.80 -8.93 -9.70
C ASN A 49 4.74 -8.84 -8.61
N LEU A 50 5.00 -8.08 -7.54
CA LEU A 50 4.03 -7.87 -6.46
C LEU A 50 2.75 -7.22 -6.97
N TYR A 51 2.88 -6.21 -7.84
CA TYR A 51 1.73 -5.59 -8.49
C TYR A 51 0.88 -6.62 -9.23
N GLU A 52 1.49 -7.53 -9.99
CA GLU A 52 0.76 -8.56 -10.73
C GLU A 52 0.03 -9.54 -9.79
N GLU A 53 0.66 -9.94 -8.68
CA GLU A 53 0.03 -10.80 -7.66
C GLU A 53 -1.17 -10.10 -7.00
N VAL A 54 -0.99 -8.84 -6.59
CA VAL A 54 -2.04 -8.00 -6.00
C VAL A 54 -3.16 -7.79 -7.01
N TYR A 55 -2.83 -7.47 -8.26
CA TYR A 55 -3.79 -7.30 -9.35
C TYR A 55 -4.60 -8.59 -9.56
N ALA A 56 -3.96 -9.75 -9.57
CA ALA A 56 -4.64 -11.04 -9.68
C ALA A 56 -5.56 -11.31 -8.47
N ALA A 57 -5.14 -10.98 -7.25
CA ALA A 57 -5.95 -11.11 -6.04
C ALA A 57 -7.17 -10.17 -6.03
N TRP A 58 -7.05 -8.99 -6.64
CA TRP A 58 -8.14 -8.06 -6.87
C TRP A 58 -9.12 -8.51 -7.97
N GLY A 59 -8.68 -9.36 -8.89
CA GLY A 59 -9.48 -9.90 -10.01
C GLY A 59 -10.89 -10.38 -9.62
N PRO A 60 -11.06 -11.29 -8.64
CA PRO A 60 -12.39 -11.75 -8.20
C PRO A 60 -13.30 -10.63 -7.64
N TYR A 61 -12.73 -9.49 -7.26
CA TYR A 61 -13.45 -8.34 -6.70
C TYR A 61 -13.60 -7.19 -7.72
N ALA A 62 -13.27 -7.43 -8.99
CA ALA A 62 -13.28 -6.42 -10.05
C ALA A 62 -12.44 -5.18 -9.72
N HIS A 63 -11.36 -5.34 -8.97
CA HIS A 63 -10.47 -4.25 -8.54
C HIS A 63 -11.18 -3.11 -7.79
N LEU A 64 -12.27 -3.43 -7.06
CA LEU A 64 -13.03 -2.45 -6.29
C LEU A 64 -13.01 -2.79 -4.79
N PRO A 65 -12.54 -1.89 -3.91
CA PRO A 65 -12.56 -2.11 -2.46
C PRO A 65 -13.98 -2.32 -1.93
N SER A 66 -14.99 -1.70 -2.54
CA SER A 66 -16.40 -1.88 -2.18
C SER A 66 -16.94 -3.29 -2.45
N ARG A 67 -16.24 -4.09 -3.27
CA ARG A 67 -16.60 -5.49 -3.55
C ARG A 67 -15.86 -6.49 -2.67
N LEU A 68 -14.93 -6.02 -1.84
CA LEU A 68 -14.24 -6.88 -0.90
C LEU A 68 -15.22 -7.41 0.17
N PRO A 69 -15.02 -8.65 0.65
CA PRO A 69 -15.73 -9.15 1.82
C PRO A 69 -15.40 -8.29 3.06
N PRO A 70 -16.29 -8.27 4.06
CA PRO A 70 -16.15 -7.41 5.24
C PRO A 70 -14.82 -7.61 5.99
N GLU A 71 -14.29 -8.83 6.01
CA GLU A 71 -12.97 -9.13 6.60
C GLU A 71 -11.83 -8.39 5.89
N LEU A 72 -11.79 -8.46 4.55
CA LEU A 72 -10.77 -7.76 3.76
C LEU A 72 -10.97 -6.24 3.77
N GLN A 73 -12.21 -5.76 3.78
CA GLN A 73 -12.49 -4.33 3.95
C GLN A 73 -11.97 -3.81 5.29
N GLN A 74 -12.19 -4.55 6.38
CA GLN A 74 -11.68 -4.17 7.70
C GLN A 74 -10.16 -4.12 7.72
N ARG A 75 -9.49 -5.10 7.12
CA ARG A 75 -8.02 -5.11 6.99
C ARG A 75 -7.53 -3.92 6.17
N HIS A 76 -8.16 -3.65 5.02
CA HIS A 76 -7.84 -2.50 4.19
C HIS A 76 -7.99 -1.18 4.96
N SER A 77 -9.14 -0.94 5.59
CA SER A 77 -9.35 0.26 6.40
C SER A 77 -8.34 0.37 7.56
N PHE A 78 -8.02 -0.73 8.22
CA PHE A 78 -7.05 -0.76 9.32
C PHE A 78 -5.65 -0.35 8.84
N PHE A 79 -5.12 -0.99 7.80
CA PHE A 79 -3.78 -0.70 7.30
C PHE A 79 -3.68 0.70 6.67
N TYR A 80 -4.67 1.12 5.87
CA TYR A 80 -4.69 2.47 5.32
C TYR A 80 -4.74 3.52 6.42
N SER A 81 -5.55 3.32 7.47
CA SER A 81 -5.62 4.25 8.60
C SER A 81 -4.28 4.35 9.33
N GLN A 82 -3.60 3.22 9.58
CA GLN A 82 -2.25 3.24 10.16
C GLN A 82 -1.26 3.98 9.27
N ARG A 83 -1.25 3.71 7.96
CA ARG A 83 -0.33 4.39 7.03
C ARG A 83 -0.59 5.87 6.92
N ILE A 84 -1.86 6.31 6.90
CA ILE A 84 -2.22 7.72 6.95
C ILE A 84 -1.66 8.37 8.23
N THR A 85 -1.74 7.72 9.38
CA THR A 85 -1.13 8.24 10.62
C THR A 85 0.40 8.36 10.50
N VAL A 86 1.08 7.36 9.94
CA VAL A 86 2.53 7.42 9.75
C VAL A 86 2.91 8.54 8.77
N ALA A 87 2.20 8.64 7.65
CA ALA A 87 2.40 9.69 6.68
C ALA A 87 2.24 11.08 7.30
N LYS A 88 1.15 11.30 8.07
CA LYS A 88 0.94 12.55 8.83
C LYS A 88 2.10 12.88 9.77
N ASN A 89 2.62 11.87 10.49
CA ASN A 89 3.77 12.07 11.38
C ASN A 89 5.07 12.38 10.62
N ASN A 90 5.22 11.86 9.40
CA ASN A 90 6.36 12.13 8.52
C ASN A 90 6.22 13.45 7.74
N GLY A 91 5.26 14.30 8.10
CA GLY A 91 5.05 15.61 7.48
C GLY A 91 4.22 15.57 6.19
N TRP A 92 3.53 14.46 5.93
CA TRP A 92 2.49 14.42 4.90
C TRP A 92 1.28 15.21 5.38
N ASP A 93 1.21 16.46 4.94
CA ASP A 93 0.13 17.39 5.23
C ASP A 93 -1.11 17.01 4.40
N THR A 94 -1.83 15.97 4.83
CA THR A 94 -3.22 15.80 4.38
C THR A 94 -4.10 16.70 5.21
N ASP A 95 -4.08 17.98 4.91
CA ASP A 95 -5.24 18.81 5.16
C ASP A 95 -6.35 18.37 4.19
N LEU A 96 -6.98 17.24 4.51
CA LEU A 96 -8.34 16.91 4.08
C LEU A 96 -9.30 17.40 5.18
N SER A 97 -9.10 18.65 5.61
CA SER A 97 -10.01 19.39 6.48
C SER A 97 -10.87 20.34 5.66
N ASP A 98 -11.42 19.89 4.53
CA ASP A 98 -12.47 20.64 3.85
C ASP A 98 -13.60 19.67 3.53
N GLU A 99 -14.53 19.57 4.49
CA GLU A 99 -15.98 19.44 4.25
C GLU A 99 -16.63 19.75 5.61
N SER A 100 -16.71 21.06 5.92
CA SER A 100 -17.49 21.64 7.02
C SER A 100 -18.94 21.89 6.62
#